data_AF-A0A257W590-F1
#
_entry.id   AF-A0A257W590-F1
#
_cell.length_a   1.000
_cell.length_b   1.000
_cell.length_c   1.000
_cell.angle_alpha   90.00
_cell.angle_beta   90.00
_cell.angle_gamma   90.00
#
_symmetry.space_group_name_H-M   'P 1'
#
loop_
_entity.id
_entity.type
_entity.pdbx_description
1 polymer ?
#
loop_
_entity_poly.entity_id
_entity_poly.type
_entity_poly.pdbx_seq_one_letter_code
_entity_poly.pdbx_strand_id
1 'polypeptide(L)' 'MSKRLRSHDWFGRKDKDGIIYRSWMKNQGMPTDHFDGRPVIGICNTFSELTPCNAHFRDHAESVKRGVLEAGGFP' A
#
# COMPACT_ATOMS: atom_id res chain seq x y z
N MET A 1 6.34 22.88 -3.68
CA MET A 1 5.23 22.20 -3.00
C MET A 1 5.20 20.75 -3.49
N SER A 2 5.17 19.77 -2.57
CA SER A 2 5.02 18.36 -2.97
C SER A 2 3.69 18.17 -3.70
N LYS A 3 3.71 17.44 -4.83
CA LYS A 3 2.53 17.21 -5.67
C LYS A 3 1.53 16.33 -4.91
N ARG A 4 0.24 16.72 -4.87
CA ARG A 4 -0.83 15.88 -4.31
C ARG A 4 -0.89 14.55 -5.05
N LEU A 5 -0.82 13.44 -4.31
CA LEU A 5 -0.91 12.09 -4.86
C LEU A 5 -2.38 11.69 -5.03
N ARG A 6 -2.66 10.83 -6.02
CA ARG A 6 -4.00 10.31 -6.28
C ARG A 6 -4.59 9.54 -5.09
N SER A 7 -3.75 8.90 -4.26
CA SER A 7 -4.18 8.18 -3.04
C SER A 7 -4.91 9.08 -2.05
N HIS A 8 -4.68 10.39 -2.09
CA HIS A 8 -5.35 11.38 -1.24
C HIS A 8 -6.86 11.49 -1.56
N ASP A 9 -7.29 11.11 -2.76
CA ASP A 9 -8.70 11.09 -3.15
C ASP A 9 -9.48 9.95 -2.48
N TRP A 10 -8.79 9.02 -1.82
CA TRP A 10 -9.36 8.01 -0.92
C TRP A 10 -8.99 8.32 0.53
N PHE A 11 -7.71 8.22 0.87
CA PHE A 11 -7.26 8.19 2.26
C PHE A 11 -7.08 9.56 2.89
N GLY A 12 -6.96 10.63 2.09
CA GLY A 12 -6.81 11.99 2.59
C GLY A 12 -8.13 12.76 2.72
N ARG A 13 -9.27 12.15 2.34
CA ARG A 13 -10.60 12.77 2.49
C ARG A 13 -10.97 12.92 3.96
N LYS A 14 -11.63 14.03 4.29
CA LYS A 14 -12.10 14.37 5.64
C LYS A 14 -13.60 14.15 5.86
N ASP A 15 -14.27 13.53 4.90
CA ASP A 15 -15.69 13.21 4.94
C ASP A 15 -15.93 11.74 5.36
N LYS A 16 -17.21 11.33 5.35
CA LYS A 16 -17.64 9.97 5.71
C LYS A 16 -16.91 8.90 4.89
N ASP A 17 -16.73 9.15 3.60
CA ASP A 17 -16.08 8.22 2.67
C ASP A 17 -14.62 7.99 3.06
N GLY A 18 -13.86 9.06 3.37
CA GLY A 18 -12.49 8.95 3.84
C GLY A 18 -12.34 8.13 5.12
N ILE A 19 -13.29 8.27 6.05
CA ILE A 19 -13.33 7.44 7.27
C ILE A 19 -13.54 5.98 6.91
N ILE A 20 -14.53 5.67 6.06
CA ILE A 20 -14.83 4.30 5.64
C ILE A 20 -13.59 3.66 4.98
N TYR A 21 -12.96 4.34 4.02
CA TYR A 21 -11.80 3.79 3.30
C TYR A 21 -10.62 3.48 4.24
N ARG A 22 -10.28 4.38 5.16
CA ARG A 22 -9.22 4.14 6.14
C ARG A 22 -9.59 3.04 7.13
N SER A 23 -10.84 2.96 7.58
CA SER A 23 -11.30 1.94 8.53
C SER A 23 -11.16 0.51 7.98
N TRP A 24 -11.50 0.29 6.71
CA TRP A 24 -11.31 -1.03 6.06
C TRP A 24 -9.85 -1.47 6.01
N MET A 25 -8.94 -0.54 5.75
CA MET A 25 -7.51 -0.84 5.75
C MET A 25 -6.96 -1.05 7.17
N LYS A 26 -7.40 -0.23 8.14
CA LYS A 26 -7.04 -0.38 9.56
C LYS A 26 -7.49 -1.71 10.17
N ASN A 27 -8.62 -2.26 9.72
CA ASN A 27 -9.08 -3.59 10.14
C ASN A 27 -8.06 -4.70 9.80
N GLN A 28 -7.19 -4.50 8.82
CA GLN A 28 -6.10 -5.41 8.48
C GLN A 28 -4.82 -5.17 9.31
N GLY A 29 -4.88 -4.30 10.33
CA GLY A 29 -3.73 -3.96 11.18
C GLY A 29 -2.88 -2.80 10.67
N MET A 30 -3.32 -2.08 9.65
CA MET A 30 -2.55 -0.95 9.09
C MET A 30 -2.57 0.26 10.03
N PRO A 31 -1.42 0.84 10.41
CA PRO A 31 -1.37 1.95 11.35
C PRO A 31 -1.89 3.27 10.73
N THR A 32 -2.26 4.22 11.58
CA THR A 32 -2.93 5.46 11.13
C THR A 32 -2.02 6.37 10.31
N ASP A 33 -0.73 6.38 10.61
CA ASP A 33 0.28 7.20 9.95
C ASP A 33 0.55 6.77 8.50
N HIS A 34 0.21 5.54 8.09
CA HIS A 34 0.25 5.13 6.68
C HIS A 34 -0.69 5.94 5.77
N PHE A 35 -1.67 6.66 6.35
CA PHE A 35 -2.64 7.48 5.63
C PHE A 35 -2.34 8.98 5.71
N ASP A 36 -1.10 9.37 6.04
CA ASP A 36 -0.65 10.76 6.17
C ASP A 36 -0.39 11.48 4.83
N GLY A 37 -0.52 10.77 3.71
CA GLY A 37 -0.29 11.30 2.37
C GLY A 37 1.02 10.80 1.73
N ARG A 38 1.78 9.94 2.40
CA ARG A 38 2.91 9.22 1.79
C ARG A 38 2.51 8.41 0.54
N PRO A 39 3.45 8.08 -0.36
CA PRO A 39 3.15 7.27 -1.53
C PRO A 39 2.59 5.88 -1.18
N VAL A 40 1.44 5.56 -1.76
CA VAL A 40 0.84 4.22 -1.69
C VAL A 40 1.29 3.42 -2.91
N ILE A 41 1.99 2.31 -2.70
CA ILE A 41 2.67 1.54 -3.74
C ILE A 41 1.98 0.18 -3.89
N GLY A 42 1.23 -0.01 -4.97
CA GLY A 42 0.69 -1.33 -5.30
C GLY A 42 1.78 -2.24 -5.85
N ILE A 43 2.08 -3.34 -5.16
CA ILE A 43 3.01 -4.36 -5.63
C ILE A 43 2.24 -5.43 -6.41
N CYS A 44 2.24 -5.31 -7.74
CA CYS A 44 1.62 -6.27 -8.63
C CYS A 44 2.43 -7.58 -8.64
N ASN A 45 1.98 -8.57 -7.88
CA ASN A 45 2.64 -9.87 -7.79
C ASN A 45 1.94 -10.91 -8.67
N THR A 46 2.65 -11.43 -9.68
CA THR A 46 2.18 -12.48 -10.60
C THR A 46 2.54 -13.89 -10.14
N PHE A 47 2.83 -14.08 -8.85
CA PHE A 47 2.99 -15.39 -8.23
C PHE A 47 1.78 -16.29 -8.53
N SER A 48 2.05 -17.50 -8.98
CA SER A 48 1.07 -18.57 -9.11
C SER A 48 1.80 -19.91 -9.09
N GLU A 49 1.23 -20.92 -8.43
CA GLU A 49 1.76 -22.29 -8.45
C GLU A 49 1.72 -22.89 -9.87
N LEU A 50 0.86 -22.37 -10.75
CA LEU A 50 0.78 -22.76 -12.16
C LEU A 50 1.78 -22.02 -13.06
N THR A 51 2.51 -21.04 -12.52
CA THR A 51 3.50 -20.24 -13.26
C THR A 51 4.88 -20.41 -12.60
N PRO A 52 5.59 -21.53 -12.88
CA PRO A 52 6.78 -21.92 -12.11
C PRO A 52 7.92 -20.91 -12.19
N CYS A 53 8.03 -20.16 -13.28
CA CYS A 53 9.00 -19.07 -13.41
C CYS A 53 8.80 -17.95 -12.37
N ASN A 54 7.59 -17.77 -11.85
CA ASN A 54 7.24 -16.74 -10.86
C ASN A 54 7.06 -17.32 -9.45
N ALA A 55 7.34 -18.60 -9.22
CA ALA A 55 7.05 -19.27 -7.95
C ALA A 55 7.68 -18.58 -6.73
N HIS A 56 8.83 -17.93 -6.92
CA HIS A 56 9.60 -17.25 -5.88
C HIS A 56 9.21 -15.76 -5.71
N PHE A 57 8.22 -15.25 -6.44
CA PHE A 57 7.83 -13.84 -6.38
C PHE A 57 7.16 -13.43 -5.07
N ARG A 58 6.69 -14.39 -4.26
CA ARG A 58 6.19 -14.08 -2.91
C ARG A 58 7.29 -13.49 -2.04
N ASP A 59 8.49 -14.09 -2.05
CA ASP A 59 9.63 -13.62 -1.26
C ASP A 59 10.20 -12.30 -1.79
N HIS A 60 10.20 -12.13 -3.11
CA HIS A 60 10.55 -10.85 -3.74
C HIS A 60 9.57 -9.75 -3.34
N ALA A 61 8.27 -10.02 -3.34
CA ALA A 61 7.28 -9.03 -2.92
C ALA A 61 7.49 -8.59 -1.46
N GLU A 62 7.84 -9.50 -0.55
CA GLU A 62 8.16 -9.14 0.84
C GLU A 62 9.42 -8.27 0.93
N SER A 63 10.45 -8.55 0.12
CA SER A 63 11.65 -7.72 0.05
C SER A 63 11.34 -6.32 -0.48
N VAL A 64 10.49 -6.22 -1.51
CA VAL A 64 10.03 -4.94 -2.06
C VAL A 64 9.21 -4.16 -1.02
N LYS A 65 8.29 -4.80 -0.29
CA LYS A 65 7.53 -4.15 0.80
C LYS A 65 8.45 -3.50 1.82
N ARG A 66 9.50 -4.20 2.25
CA ARG A 66 10.50 -3.65 3.19
C ARG A 66 11.19 -2.42 2.63
N GLY A 67 11.65 -2.46 1.39
CA GLY A 67 12.26 -1.30 0.73
C GLY A 67 11.31 -0.10 0.62
N VAL A 68 10.02 -0.33 0.35
CA VAL A 68 9.00 0.75 0.35
C VAL A 68 8.86 1.36 1.74
N LEU A 69 8.80 0.55 2.80
CA LEU A 69 8.71 1.04 4.18
C LEU A 69 9.95 1.81 4.60
N GLU A 70 11.15 1.31 4.28
CA GLU A 70 12.43 1.99 4.55
C GLU A 70 12.52 3.35 3.86
N ALA A 71 11.93 3.48 2.66
CA ALA A 71 11.84 4.74 1.93
C ALA A 71 10.68 5.66 2.41
N GLY A 72 9.93 5.26 3.44
CA GLY A 72 8.81 6.04 3.99
C GLY A 72 7.51 5.96 3.19
N GLY A 73 7.35 4.94 2.34
CA GLY A 73 6.11 4.66 1.61
C GLY A 73 5.14 3.75 2.36
N PHE A 74 4.00 3.47 1.73
CA PHE A 74 3.01 2.49 2.17
C PHE A 74 2.86 1.41 1.06
N PRO A 75 3.41 0.19 1.26
CA PRO A 75 3.32 -0.89 0.28
C PRO A 75 2.02 -1.70 0.33
#